data_AF-A0A4X2KMH2-F1
#
_entry.id   AF-A0A4X2KMH2-F1
#
_cell.length_a   1.000
_cell.length_b   1.000
_cell.length_c   1.000
_cell.angle_alpha   90.00
_cell.angle_beta   90.00
_cell.angle_gamma   90.00
#
_symmetry.space_group_name_H-M   'P 1'
#
loop_
_entity.id
_entity.type
_entity.pdbx_description
1 polymer ?
#
loop_
_entity_poly.entity_id
_entity_poly.type
_entity_poly.pdbx_seq_one_letter_code
_entity_poly.pdbx_strand_id
1 'polypeptide(L)'
;MSYLIVLKDTLEKRGVLGHLRAKMRAEVFNALDDQGEKPPPLSHENLLINELIREYLEFNKYKYSASVLTAESGQPVMPLERQFLIKELNIYEDSNAKTV
;
A
#
# COMPACT_ATOMS: atom_id res chain seq x y z
N MET A 1 22.37 -11.56 26.16
CA MET A 1 21.04 -11.05 25.76
C MET A 1 21.20 -10.40 24.39
N SER A 2 20.51 -10.90 23.37
CA SER A 2 20.78 -10.60 21.97
C SER A 2 20.34 -9.18 21.62
N TYR A 3 21.32 -8.29 21.39
CA TYR A 3 21.12 -6.92 20.91
C TYR A 3 20.16 -6.82 19.72
N LEU A 4 20.12 -7.86 18.88
CA LEU A 4 19.19 -8.00 17.76
C LEU A 4 17.71 -8.00 18.17
N ILE A 5 17.35 -8.65 19.29
CA ILE A 5 15.98 -8.67 19.81
C ILE A 5 15.60 -7.27 20.31
N VAL A 6 16.50 -6.63 21.07
CA VAL A 6 16.28 -5.27 21.59
C VAL A 6 16.15 -4.25 20.46
N LEU A 7 16.99 -4.38 19.41
CA LEU A 7 16.95 -3.51 18.25
C LEU A 7 15.66 -3.71 17.44
N LYS A 8 15.27 -4.96 17.21
CA LYS A 8 14.02 -5.31 16.52
C LYS A 8 12.81 -4.71 17.25
N ASP A 9 12.69 -4.96 18.56
CA ASP A 9 11.60 -4.44 19.39
C ASP A 9 11.58 -2.90 19.39
N THR A 10 12.76 -2.27 19.43
CA THR A 10 12.86 -0.80 19.38
C THR A 10 12.40 -0.26 18.04
N LEU A 11 12.79 -0.88 16.93
CA LEU A 11 12.36 -0.49 15.59
C LEU A 11 10.88 -0.78 15.34
N GLU A 12 10.34 -1.87 15.91
CA GLU A 12 8.91 -2.21 15.88
C GLU A 12 8.09 -1.17 16.65
N LYS A 13 8.50 -0.82 17.89
CA LYS A 13 7.83 0.21 18.71
C LYS A 13 7.87 1.61 18.08
N ARG A 14 8.93 1.93 17.35
CA ARG A 14 9.06 3.21 16.62
C ARG A 14 8.31 3.22 15.29
N GLY A 15 7.73 2.09 14.87
CA GLY A 15 7.06 1.95 13.56
C GLY A 15 8.01 1.96 12.35
N VAL A 16 9.32 2.00 12.58
CA VAL A 16 10.34 2.09 11.51
C VAL A 16 10.61 0.72 10.90
N LEU A 17 10.43 -0.37 11.65
CA LEU A 17 10.74 -1.72 11.16
C LEU A 17 9.87 -2.12 9.97
N GLY A 18 8.60 -1.73 9.95
CA GLY A 18 7.72 -2.05 8.82
C GLY A 18 8.10 -1.29 7.55
N HIS A 19 8.52 -0.03 7.66
CA HIS A 19 9.06 0.74 6.54
C HIS A 19 10.37 0.12 6.02
N LEU A 20 11.26 -0.31 6.91
CA LEU A 20 12.50 -1.00 6.52
C LEU A 20 12.21 -2.34 5.83
N ARG A 21 11.24 -3.13 6.31
CA ARG A 21 10.83 -4.38 5.65
C ARG A 21 10.20 -4.11 4.28
N ALA A 22 9.37 -3.08 4.15
CA ALA A 22 8.77 -2.68 2.89
C ALA A 22 9.85 -2.27 1.86
N LYS A 23 10.76 -1.40 2.26
CA LYS A 23 11.89 -0.98 1.42
C LYS A 23 12.77 -2.17 1.05
N MET A 24 13.07 -3.05 1.99
CA MET A 24 13.83 -4.28 1.72
C MET A 24 13.10 -5.19 0.72
N ARG A 25 11.78 -5.34 0.82
CA ARG A 25 10.99 -6.10 -0.17
C ARG A 25 11.07 -5.48 -1.55
N ALA A 26 10.93 -4.17 -1.67
CA ALA A 26 11.05 -3.47 -2.94
C ALA A 26 12.46 -3.62 -3.55
N GLU A 27 13.52 -3.46 -2.75
CA GLU A 27 14.90 -3.63 -3.21
C GLU A 27 15.21 -5.09 -3.60
N VAL A 28 14.72 -6.07 -2.83
CA VAL A 28 14.87 -7.50 -3.16
C VAL A 28 14.11 -7.82 -4.44
N PHE A 29 12.90 -7.29 -4.61
CA PHE A 29 12.12 -7.46 -5.84
C PHE A 29 12.88 -6.86 -7.03
N ASN A 30 13.29 -5.60 -6.95
CA ASN A 30 14.08 -4.91 -7.99
C ASN A 30 15.38 -5.65 -8.34
N ALA A 31 16.08 -6.20 -7.34
CA ALA A 31 17.32 -6.95 -7.55
C ALA A 31 17.09 -8.35 -8.18
N LEU A 32 15.89 -8.92 -8.00
CA LEU A 32 15.48 -10.17 -8.64
C LEU A 32 14.84 -9.94 -10.01
N ASP A 33 14.31 -8.74 -10.28
CA ASP A 33 13.55 -8.38 -11.50
C ASP A 33 14.43 -8.08 -12.72
N ASP A 34 15.69 -8.53 -12.73
CA ASP A 34 16.63 -8.33 -13.85
C ASP A 34 16.29 -9.21 -15.08
N GLN A 35 15.10 -9.85 -15.13
CA GLN A 35 14.61 -10.68 -16.25
C GLN A 35 13.07 -10.66 -16.44
N GLY A 36 12.29 -9.84 -15.72
CA GLY A 36 10.83 -9.80 -15.83
C GLY A 36 10.32 -8.79 -16.84
N GLU A 37 9.28 -9.14 -17.62
CA GLU A 37 8.58 -8.16 -18.46
C GLU A 37 8.11 -6.99 -17.59
N LYS A 38 8.41 -5.76 -18.03
CA LYS A 38 7.94 -4.56 -17.33
C LYS A 38 6.42 -4.67 -17.09
N PRO A 39 5.93 -4.43 -15.87
CA PRO A 39 4.51 -4.45 -15.62
C PRO A 39 3.81 -3.51 -16.62
N PRO A 40 2.61 -3.88 -17.11
CA PRO A 40 1.88 -3.06 -18.04
C PRO A 40 1.69 -1.66 -17.45
N PRO A 41 1.65 -0.61 -18.28
CA PRO A 41 1.41 0.75 -17.80
C PRO A 41 0.12 0.80 -16.98
N LEU A 42 0.15 1.57 -15.89
CA LEU A 42 -1.01 1.72 -15.01
C LEU A 42 -2.21 2.24 -15.81
N SER A 43 -3.19 1.37 -16.05
CA SER A 43 -4.45 1.74 -16.70
C SER A 43 -5.38 2.45 -15.72
N HIS A 44 -6.43 3.10 -16.26
CA HIS A 44 -7.48 3.73 -15.46
C HIS A 44 -8.16 2.73 -14.53
N GLU A 45 -8.48 1.54 -15.03
CA GLU A 45 -9.14 0.48 -14.26
C GLU A 45 -8.23 -0.04 -13.15
N ASN A 46 -6.94 -0.25 -13.44
CA ASN A 46 -5.98 -0.67 -12.43
C ASN A 46 -5.78 0.39 -11.35
N LEU A 47 -5.81 1.68 -11.72
CA LEU A 47 -5.79 2.77 -10.74
C LEU A 47 -7.00 2.69 -9.81
N LEU A 48 -8.21 2.54 -10.35
CA LEU A 48 -9.43 2.41 -9.54
C LEU A 48 -9.39 1.19 -8.61
N ILE A 49 -8.96 0.03 -9.12
CA ILE A 49 -8.81 -1.20 -8.32
C ILE A 49 -7.81 -0.98 -7.18
N ASN A 50 -6.65 -0.39 -7.49
CA ASN A 50 -5.64 -0.21 -6.47
C ASN A 50 -6.05 0.83 -5.41
N GLU A 51 -6.85 1.84 -5.75
CA GLU A 51 -7.42 2.76 -4.77
C GLU A 51 -8.41 2.05 -3.84
N LEU A 52 -9.26 1.14 -4.35
CA LEU A 52 -10.12 0.31 -3.50
C LEU A 52 -9.30 -0.61 -2.57
N ILE A 53 -8.22 -1.20 -3.08
CA ILE A 53 -7.32 -2.02 -2.26
C ILE A 53 -6.63 -1.14 -1.20
N ARG A 54 -6.10 0.03 -1.58
CA ARG A 54 -5.49 0.98 -0.65
C ARG A 54 -6.47 1.35 0.46
N GLU A 55 -7.70 1.71 0.11
CA GLU A 55 -8.75 2.06 1.05
C GLU A 55 -9.06 0.90 2.03
N TYR A 56 -9.18 -0.33 1.52
CA TYR A 56 -9.35 -1.52 2.36
C TYR A 56 -8.18 -1.70 3.34
N LEU A 57 -6.94 -1.56 2.86
CA LEU A 57 -5.74 -1.70 3.68
C LEU A 57 -5.69 -0.61 4.76
N GLU A 58 -6.06 0.63 4.43
CA GLU A 58 -6.10 1.75 5.38
C GLU A 58 -7.19 1.58 6.43
N PHE A 59 -8.39 1.15 6.03
CA PHE A 59 -9.51 0.85 6.92
C PHE A 59 -9.09 -0.19 7.97
N ASN A 60 -8.42 -1.26 7.54
CA ASN A 60 -7.93 -2.34 8.40
C ASN A 60 -6.58 -2.04 9.09
N LYS A 61 -6.06 -0.82 8.98
CA LYS A 61 -4.80 -0.36 9.59
C LYS A 61 -3.55 -1.12 9.11
N TYR A 62 -3.57 -1.68 7.90
CA TYR A 62 -2.44 -2.34 7.25
C TYR A 62 -1.48 -1.35 6.57
N LYS A 63 -0.99 -0.37 7.34
CA LYS A 63 -0.20 0.78 6.84
C LYS A 63 1.01 0.38 6.00
N TYR A 64 1.71 -0.68 6.38
CA TYR A 64 2.90 -1.13 5.66
C TYR A 64 2.55 -1.77 4.32
N SER A 65 1.45 -2.52 4.23
CA SER A 65 0.99 -3.10 2.98
C SER A 65 0.53 -2.03 2.00
N ALA A 66 -0.20 -1.01 2.49
CA ALA A 66 -0.62 0.13 1.66
C ALA A 66 0.57 0.91 1.10
N SER A 67 1.64 1.07 1.89
CA SER A 67 2.89 1.69 1.45
C SER A 67 3.60 0.89 0.36
N VAL A 68 3.62 -0.44 0.45
CA VAL A 68 4.21 -1.31 -0.57
C VAL A 68 3.40 -1.24 -1.86
N LEU A 69 2.07 -1.39 -1.78
CA LEU A 69 1.18 -1.29 -2.94
C LEU A 69 1.38 0.02 -3.71
N THR A 70 1.48 1.15 -3.00
CA THR A 70 1.69 2.47 -3.60
C THR A 70 3.03 2.57 -4.32
N ALA A 71 4.08 1.97 -3.76
CA ALA A 71 5.41 1.97 -4.37
C ALA A 71 5.47 1.06 -5.61
N GLU A 72 4.82 -0.11 -5.56
CA GLU A 72 4.87 -1.12 -6.63
C GLU A 72 3.96 -0.77 -7.82
N SER A 73 2.79 -0.19 -7.57
CA SER A 73 1.81 0.13 -8.61
C SER A 73 2.15 1.36 -9.46
N GLY A 74 3.06 2.21 -8.99
CA GLY A 74 3.33 3.52 -9.60
C GLY A 74 2.15 4.50 -9.52
N GLN A 75 1.14 4.23 -8.67
CA GLN A 75 -0.03 5.11 -8.52
C GLN A 75 0.31 6.35 -7.66
N PRO A 76 -0.48 7.43 -7.76
CA PRO A 76 -0.24 8.65 -6.99
C PRO A 76 -0.18 8.39 -5.48
N VAL A 77 0.74 9.08 -4.80
CA VAL A 77 0.90 8.99 -3.34
C VAL A 77 -0.32 9.56 -2.61
N MET A 78 -0.94 10.59 -3.19
CA MET A 78 -2.19 11.15 -2.69
C MET A 78 -3.35 10.24 -3.10
N PRO A 79 -4.17 9.74 -2.15
CA PRO A 79 -5.34 8.95 -2.47
C PRO A 79 -6.35 9.72 -3.32
N LEU A 80 -7.08 9.02 -4.16
CA LEU A 80 -8.20 9.62 -4.88
C LEU A 80 -9.35 9.95 -3.93
N GLU A 81 -10.09 11.01 -4.24
CA GLU A 81 -11.26 11.35 -3.45
C GLU A 81 -12.32 10.25 -3.53
N ARG A 82 -12.90 9.89 -2.38
CA ARG A 82 -13.95 8.86 -2.32
C ARG A 82 -15.14 9.17 -3.23
N GLN A 83 -15.50 10.46 -3.37
CA GLN A 83 -16.57 10.89 -4.27
C GLN A 83 -16.25 10.61 -5.74
N PHE A 84 -14.97 10.73 -6.12
CA PHE A 84 -14.51 10.37 -7.45
C PHE A 84 -14.65 8.87 -7.70
N LEU A 85 -14.22 8.03 -6.75
CA LEU A 85 -14.37 6.56 -6.85
C LEU A 85 -15.84 6.14 -6.96
N ILE A 86 -16.72 6.75 -6.16
CA ILE A 86 -18.16 6.51 -6.19
C ILE A 86 -18.74 6.76 -7.58
N LYS A 87 -18.37 7.90 -8.17
CA LYS A 87 -18.83 8.31 -9.50
C LYS A 87 -18.30 7.38 -10.60
N GLU A 88 -16.99 7.09 -10.58
CA GLU A 88 -16.35 6.25 -11.61
C GLU A 88 -16.83 4.79 -11.56
N LEU A 89 -17.06 4.26 -10.36
CA LEU A 89 -17.50 2.88 -10.16
C LEU A 89 -19.03 2.72 -10.18
N ASN A 90 -19.78 3.83 -10.27
CA ASN A 90 -21.24 3.86 -10.22
C ASN A 90 -21.81 3.08 -9.01
N ILE A 91 -21.22 3.29 -7.84
CA ILE A 91 -21.62 2.64 -6.58
C ILE A 91 -22.47 3.59 -5.72
N TYR A 92 -23.38 3.03 -4.91
CA TYR A 92 -24.13 3.80 -3.93
C TYR A 92 -23.51 3.64 -2.53
N GLU A 93 -23.21 4.75 -1.85
CA GLU A 93 -22.59 4.70 -0.53
C GLU A 93 -23.66 4.45 0.56
N ASP A 94 -23.53 3.33 1.27
CA ASP A 94 -24.31 3.10 2.48
C ASP A 94 -23.75 3.95 3.64
N SER A 95 -24.64 4.59 4.38
CA SER A 95 -24.33 5.56 5.45
C SER A 95 -23.52 4.94 6.60
N ASN A 96 -23.49 3.62 6.70
CA ASN A 96 -22.78 2.88 7.74
C ASN A 96 -21.25 2.84 7.56
N ALA A 97 -20.74 3.07 6.35
CA ALA A 97 -19.30 2.94 6.06
C ALA A 97 -18.45 4.16 6.46
N LYS A 98 -19.07 5.30 6.81
CA LYS A 98 -18.38 6.56 7.14
C LYS A 98 -17.79 6.63 8.55
N THR A 99 -18.01 5.62 9.38
CA THR A 99 -17.82 5.73 10.83
C THR A 99 -16.62 4.93 11.35
N VAL A 100 -15.38 5.20 10.92
CA VAL A 100 -14.15 4.83 11.67
C VAL A 100 -12.98 5.77 11.37
#